data_AF-A0A378JAS2-F1
#
_entry.id   AF-A0A378JAS2-F1
#
_cell.length_a   1.000
_cell.length_b   1.000
_cell.length_c   1.000
_cell.angle_alpha   90.00
_cell.angle_beta   90.00
_cell.angle_gamma   90.00
#
_symmetry.space_group_name_H-M   'P 1'
#
loop_
_entity.id
_entity.type
_entity.pdbx_description
1 polymer ?
#
loop_
_entity_poly.entity_id
_entity_poly.type
_entity_poly.pdbx_seq_one_letter_code
_entity_poly.pdbx_strand_id
1 'polypeptide(L)'
;MPTHRSPTVNTLNFTSNNFEHLFATVEKSHKSSKKTDAYFSTQFLNRFGFQNPLQIVEFLKSPEGKTTLALISQELMKIEELNQLKAEQYREELLNLQRQLIFLLMGLIAKDKALAKQASEIMQQQIEQKLKETKPSEQTKSGQKSLVDVLDANIKAYSETLNALDKKLSELGQKLAEIDEQLILLEHEALLMNEKHAHLNEHLEQLNAYLQLPILNNQPMDDYIAHTNQQIDSITTQLSALQEQNNDHSPTQPEQSATHRKIKMLEHRLAFHHAQLKQPPQCAEHVFESLLEHVREQLNECQHLHESQPSAHLSHELEGLKLQEQGLIHVLQVLRKEKMLLNAELEEVNDFSQAHFIIDPACKPRFQKRGNCYAICTEEMDPDNLNEESWLQAQLNYDKLKHEVQVVPVHHHECMKYDVEKHNERKQHYKNLRKDFIEQIQDIKASKVQVLQALSSNKAQKALLTQTRENTPLSMSPKPKAVQIEKDNLSSEFCPKPKPTPPHCSYSFMMRNLERLVPAKAPAPLEEDIHKVTRVLERVVPEERQDELHKLIDEVHPGEIMSPDVRLGWLHRAKNLIPDLKEPELESTLTYKLK
;
A
#
# COMPACT_ATOMS: atom_id res chain seq x y z
N MET A 1 -20.51 -26.45 -30.51
CA MET A 1 -20.17 -27.47 -29.49
C MET A 1 -18.81 -27.12 -28.93
N PRO A 2 -18.72 -26.26 -27.91
CA PRO A 2 -17.46 -25.92 -27.28
C PRO A 2 -17.18 -26.89 -26.13
N THR A 3 -15.97 -27.44 -26.16
CA THR A 3 -15.38 -28.37 -25.20
C THR A 3 -15.24 -27.71 -23.82
N HIS A 4 -15.93 -28.26 -22.82
CA HIS A 4 -15.62 -28.00 -21.43
C HIS A 4 -14.22 -28.52 -21.11
N ARG A 5 -13.30 -27.61 -20.76
CA ARG A 5 -12.07 -27.99 -20.05
C ARG A 5 -12.45 -28.44 -18.65
N SER A 6 -12.21 -29.72 -18.36
CA SER A 6 -12.28 -30.28 -17.02
C SER A 6 -11.33 -29.53 -16.07
N PRO A 7 -11.69 -29.34 -14.79
CA PRO A 7 -10.78 -28.76 -13.81
C PRO A 7 -9.57 -29.69 -13.65
N THR A 8 -8.38 -29.11 -13.75
CA THR A 8 -7.11 -29.76 -13.48
C THR A 8 -7.13 -30.27 -12.04
N VAL A 9 -7.25 -31.58 -11.88
CA VAL A 9 -7.04 -32.23 -10.58
C VAL A 9 -5.56 -32.05 -10.26
N ASN A 10 -5.24 -31.18 -9.30
CA ASN A 10 -3.93 -31.17 -8.67
C ASN A 10 -3.74 -32.55 -8.03
N THR A 11 -2.96 -33.40 -8.68
CA THR A 11 -2.50 -34.66 -8.10
C THR A 11 -1.60 -34.31 -6.92
N LEU A 12 -2.18 -34.28 -5.71
CA LEU A 12 -1.44 -34.24 -4.46
C LEU A 12 -0.44 -35.39 -4.47
N ASN A 13 0.86 -35.08 -4.56
CA ASN A 13 1.93 -36.08 -4.50
C ASN A 13 2.03 -36.58 -3.05
N PHE A 14 1.28 -37.65 -2.78
CA PHE A 14 1.27 -38.40 -1.53
C PHE A 14 2.55 -39.23 -1.39
N THR A 15 3.64 -38.62 -0.94
CA THR A 15 4.88 -39.33 -0.59
C THR A 15 4.92 -39.66 0.90
N SER A 16 5.50 -40.80 1.27
CA SER A 16 5.61 -41.25 2.66
C SER A 16 6.24 -40.20 3.58
N ASN A 17 7.24 -39.47 3.06
CA ASN A 17 7.97 -38.44 3.80
C ASN A 17 7.08 -37.23 4.17
N ASN A 18 6.12 -36.86 3.30
CA ASN A 18 5.20 -35.74 3.57
C ASN A 18 4.23 -36.06 4.71
N PHE A 19 3.73 -37.30 4.74
CA PHE A 19 2.85 -37.76 5.81
C PHE A 19 3.58 -37.93 7.14
N GLU A 20 4.82 -38.41 7.11
CA GLU A 20 5.63 -38.57 8.30
C GLU A 20 5.84 -37.23 9.03
N HIS A 21 6.19 -36.18 8.28
CA HIS A 21 6.35 -34.85 8.85
C HIS A 21 5.02 -34.25 9.33
N LEU A 22 3.92 -34.46 8.59
CA LEU A 22 2.59 -33.97 8.97
C LEU A 22 2.11 -34.58 10.30
N PHE A 23 2.16 -35.90 10.43
CA PHE A 23 1.73 -36.60 11.64
C PHE A 23 2.64 -36.32 12.83
N ALA A 24 3.95 -36.20 12.59
CA ALA A 24 4.88 -35.75 13.61
C ALA A 24 4.54 -34.34 14.12
N THR A 25 4.16 -33.42 13.24
CA THR A 25 3.81 -32.04 13.60
C THR A 25 2.54 -31.98 14.46
N VAL A 26 1.51 -32.76 14.11
CA VAL A 26 0.27 -32.85 14.89
C VAL A 26 0.55 -33.36 16.30
N GLU A 27 1.35 -34.43 16.44
CA GLU A 27 1.67 -35.00 17.77
C GLU A 27 2.63 -34.10 18.58
N LYS A 28 3.58 -33.41 17.92
CA LYS A 28 4.51 -32.45 18.55
C LYS A 28 3.80 -31.23 19.13
N SER A 29 2.67 -30.79 18.56
CA SER A 29 1.91 -29.62 19.02
C SER A 29 1.44 -29.70 20.48
N HIS A 30 1.57 -30.88 21.11
CA HIS A 30 1.21 -31.12 22.49
C HIS A 30 2.38 -31.37 23.46
N LYS A 31 3.65 -31.55 23.01
CA LYS A 31 4.82 -31.77 23.91
C LYS A 31 6.16 -31.36 23.29
N SER A 32 6.95 -30.55 23.99
CA SER A 32 8.35 -30.23 23.62
C SER A 32 9.27 -31.42 23.96
N SER A 33 9.69 -32.19 22.94
CA SER A 33 10.55 -33.38 23.11
C SER A 33 11.60 -33.46 22.00
N LYS A 34 12.81 -33.92 22.33
CA LYS A 34 13.97 -34.05 21.42
C LYS A 34 13.94 -35.32 20.54
N LYS A 35 12.79 -35.99 20.40
CA LYS A 35 12.66 -37.23 19.61
C LYS A 35 12.49 -36.93 18.11
N THR A 36 12.82 -37.90 17.26
CA THR A 36 12.74 -37.81 15.79
C THR A 36 11.31 -37.88 15.27
N ASP A 37 11.07 -37.31 14.10
CA ASP A 37 9.75 -37.18 13.46
C ASP A 37 9.12 -38.54 13.15
N ALA A 38 9.94 -39.53 12.75
CA ALA A 38 9.54 -40.93 12.57
C ALA A 38 8.84 -41.53 13.80
N TYR A 39 9.35 -41.23 14.99
CA TYR A 39 8.81 -41.74 16.25
C TYR A 39 7.43 -41.16 16.54
N PHE A 40 7.27 -39.84 16.36
CA PHE A 40 6.00 -39.14 16.62
C PHE A 40 4.92 -39.48 15.60
N SER A 41 5.30 -39.58 14.33
CA SER A 41 4.43 -40.08 13.27
C SER A 41 3.89 -41.47 13.62
N THR A 42 4.78 -42.42 13.95
CA THR A 42 4.38 -43.79 14.30
C THR A 42 3.48 -43.82 15.55
N GLN A 43 3.76 -42.99 16.56
CA GLN A 43 2.93 -42.89 17.76
C GLN A 43 1.51 -42.39 17.45
N PHE A 44 1.38 -41.37 16.59
CA PHE A 44 0.09 -40.86 16.14
C PHE A 44 -0.68 -41.92 15.36
N LEU A 45 0.00 -42.59 14.43
CA LEU A 45 -0.59 -43.60 13.54
C LEU A 45 -1.07 -44.86 14.25
N ASN A 46 -0.35 -45.30 15.28
CA ASN A 46 -0.73 -46.47 16.06
C ASN A 46 -2.11 -46.32 16.73
N ARG A 47 -2.54 -45.09 17.05
CA ARG A 47 -3.88 -44.84 17.63
C ARG A 47 -5.02 -45.21 16.68
N PHE A 48 -4.74 -45.20 15.38
CA PHE A 48 -5.67 -45.52 14.32
C PHE A 48 -5.40 -46.89 13.68
N GLY A 49 -4.53 -47.69 14.31
CA GLY A 49 -4.19 -49.05 13.85
C GLY A 49 -3.19 -49.11 12.70
N PHE A 50 -2.56 -47.99 12.32
CA PHE A 50 -1.54 -47.94 11.28
C PHE A 50 -0.14 -47.95 11.88
N GLN A 51 0.75 -48.79 11.34
CA GLN A 51 2.12 -48.92 11.84
C GLN A 51 3.09 -47.97 11.14
N ASN A 52 2.78 -47.54 9.92
CA ASN A 52 3.61 -46.60 9.17
C ASN A 52 2.78 -45.78 8.16
N PRO A 53 3.31 -44.63 7.68
CA PRO A 53 2.61 -43.77 6.72
C PRO A 53 2.28 -44.45 5.38
N LEU A 54 3.06 -45.47 4.97
CA LEU A 54 2.82 -46.21 3.73
C LEU A 54 1.48 -46.97 3.78
N GLN A 55 1.10 -47.53 4.93
CA GLN A 55 -0.18 -48.20 5.11
C GLN A 55 -1.38 -47.26 4.95
N ILE A 56 -1.23 -45.97 5.25
CA ILE A 56 -2.28 -44.96 4.96
C ILE A 56 -2.36 -44.70 3.47
N VAL A 57 -1.24 -44.59 2.78
CA VAL A 57 -1.24 -44.41 1.32
C VAL A 57 -1.89 -45.59 0.63
N GLU A 58 -1.66 -46.82 1.12
CA GLU A 58 -2.33 -48.03 0.64
C GLU A 58 -3.83 -48.03 0.97
N PHE A 59 -4.21 -47.67 2.20
CA PHE A 59 -5.61 -47.56 2.61
C PHE A 59 -6.37 -46.52 1.77
N LEU A 60 -5.83 -45.30 1.62
CA LEU A 60 -6.47 -44.23 0.83
C LEU A 60 -6.63 -44.59 -0.66
N LYS A 61 -5.82 -45.52 -1.17
CA LYS A 61 -5.95 -46.06 -2.53
C LYS A 61 -6.95 -47.22 -2.63
N SER A 62 -7.34 -47.82 -1.51
CA SER A 62 -8.35 -48.87 -1.43
C SER A 62 -9.76 -48.32 -1.75
N PRO A 63 -10.71 -49.17 -2.14
CA PRO A 63 -12.10 -48.75 -2.38
C PRO A 63 -12.76 -48.17 -1.11
N GLU A 64 -12.44 -48.70 0.06
CA GLU A 64 -12.88 -48.18 1.36
C GLU A 64 -12.26 -46.82 1.67
N GLY A 65 -10.96 -46.63 1.37
CA GLY A 65 -10.29 -45.34 1.52
C GLY A 65 -10.83 -44.26 0.58
N LYS A 66 -11.15 -44.61 -0.67
CA LYS A 66 -11.83 -43.68 -1.60
C LYS A 66 -13.22 -43.28 -1.11
N THR A 67 -13.96 -44.22 -0.52
CA THR A 67 -15.27 -43.95 0.09
C THR A 67 -15.12 -43.02 1.29
N THR A 68 -14.10 -43.24 2.12
CA THR A 68 -13.78 -42.39 3.27
C THR A 68 -13.38 -40.98 2.84
N LEU A 69 -12.58 -40.83 1.79
CA LEU A 69 -12.21 -39.53 1.21
C LEU A 69 -13.43 -38.77 0.66
N ALA A 70 -14.38 -39.47 0.05
CA ALA A 70 -15.63 -38.87 -0.42
C ALA A 70 -16.48 -38.34 0.75
N LEU A 71 -16.58 -39.11 1.84
CA LEU A 71 -17.28 -38.69 3.06
C LEU A 71 -16.61 -37.48 3.73
N ILE A 72 -15.28 -37.48 3.84
CA ILE A 72 -14.52 -36.33 4.36
C ILE A 72 -14.76 -35.09 3.49
N SER A 73 -14.72 -35.23 2.17
CA SER A 73 -14.99 -34.11 1.24
C SER A 73 -16.40 -33.56 1.41
N GLN A 74 -17.39 -34.43 1.66
CA GLN A 74 -18.76 -34.04 1.90
C GLN A 74 -18.94 -33.29 3.23
N GLU A 75 -18.29 -33.74 4.30
CA GLU A 75 -18.34 -33.04 5.59
C GLU A 75 -17.59 -31.69 5.55
N LEU A 76 -16.48 -31.60 4.82
CA LEU A 76 -15.79 -30.31 4.60
C LEU A 76 -16.68 -29.30 3.86
N MET A 77 -17.46 -29.75 2.87
CA MET A 77 -18.44 -28.86 2.21
C MET A 77 -19.52 -28.35 3.18
N LYS A 78 -20.04 -29.21 4.07
CA LYS A 78 -21.03 -28.79 5.08
C LYS A 78 -20.47 -27.79 6.09
N ILE A 79 -19.21 -27.97 6.51
CA ILE A 79 -18.53 -27.06 7.43
C ILE A 79 -18.34 -25.69 6.77
N GLU A 80 -17.94 -25.67 5.50
CA GLU A 80 -17.77 -24.43 4.73
C GLU A 80 -19.10 -23.68 4.56
N GLU A 81 -20.19 -24.38 4.23
CA GLU A 81 -21.54 -23.78 4.14
C GLU A 81 -22.00 -23.19 5.48
N LEU A 82 -21.75 -23.87 6.60
CA LEU A 82 -22.07 -23.35 7.93
C LEU A 82 -21.23 -22.13 8.31
N ASN A 83 -19.95 -22.10 7.92
CA ASN A 83 -19.07 -20.96 8.17
C ASN A 83 -19.50 -19.74 7.36
N GLN A 84 -19.90 -19.93 6.10
CA GLN A 84 -20.45 -18.86 5.27
C GLN A 84 -21.74 -18.29 5.87
N LEU A 85 -22.66 -19.16 6.34
CA LEU A 85 -23.90 -18.72 6.96
C LEU A 85 -23.67 -17.92 8.26
N LYS A 86 -22.70 -18.34 9.09
CA LYS A 86 -22.30 -17.58 10.29
C LYS A 86 -21.67 -16.23 9.93
N ALA A 87 -20.82 -16.18 8.91
CA ALA A 87 -20.22 -14.94 8.42
C ALA A 87 -21.29 -13.95 7.93
N GLU A 88 -22.30 -14.45 7.22
CA GLU A 88 -23.42 -13.65 6.74
C GLU A 88 -24.28 -13.09 7.88
N GLN A 89 -24.60 -13.91 8.89
CA GLN A 89 -25.36 -13.48 10.06
C GLN A 89 -24.64 -12.39 10.85
N TYR A 90 -23.34 -12.58 11.12
CA TYR A 90 -22.53 -11.57 11.81
C TYR A 90 -22.48 -10.25 11.03
N ARG A 91 -22.32 -10.33 9.71
CA ARG A 91 -22.31 -9.17 8.82
C ARG A 91 -23.66 -8.43 8.81
N GLU A 92 -24.77 -9.15 8.90
CA GLU A 92 -26.11 -8.58 8.93
C GLU A 92 -26.42 -7.86 10.25
N GLU A 93 -26.03 -8.46 11.38
CA GLU A 93 -26.14 -7.82 12.70
C GLU A 93 -25.31 -6.52 12.77
N LEU A 94 -24.10 -6.56 12.22
CA LEU A 94 -23.21 -5.39 12.15
C LEU A 94 -23.80 -4.26 11.29
N LEU A 95 -24.39 -4.61 10.14
CA LEU A 95 -25.07 -3.64 9.27
C LEU A 95 -26.27 -2.99 9.94
N ASN A 96 -27.03 -3.73 10.74
CA ASN A 96 -28.16 -3.19 11.48
C ASN A 96 -27.72 -2.20 12.56
N LEU A 97 -26.62 -2.49 13.26
CA LEU A 97 -26.02 -1.57 14.23
C LEU A 97 -25.55 -0.27 13.56
N GLN A 98 -24.87 -0.37 12.41
CA GLN A 98 -24.41 0.78 11.63
C GLN A 98 -25.58 1.65 11.13
N ARG A 99 -26.66 1.03 10.64
CA ARG A 99 -27.88 1.75 10.21
C ARG A 99 -28.52 2.51 11.38
N GLN A 100 -28.57 1.89 12.56
CA GLN A 100 -29.10 2.51 13.77
C GLN A 100 -28.25 3.70 14.22
N LEU A 101 -26.92 3.60 14.10
CA LEU A 101 -25.99 4.67 14.41
C LEU A 101 -26.17 5.90 13.51
N ILE A 102 -26.31 5.66 12.21
CA ILE A 102 -26.57 6.71 11.22
C ILE A 102 -27.92 7.38 11.44
N PHE A 103 -28.96 6.61 11.80
CA PHE A 103 -30.26 7.16 12.16
C PHE A 103 -30.17 8.11 13.37
N LEU A 104 -29.37 7.73 14.38
CA LEU A 104 -29.14 8.53 15.58
C LEU A 104 -28.32 9.81 15.28
N LEU A 105 -27.28 9.71 14.45
CA LEU A 105 -26.49 10.86 13.99
C LEU A 105 -27.32 11.83 13.13
N MET A 106 -28.25 11.34 12.32
CA MET A 106 -29.19 12.19 11.57
C MET A 106 -30.20 12.90 12.49
N GLY A 107 -30.64 12.23 13.56
CA GLY A 107 -31.53 12.81 14.56
C GLY A 107 -30.92 14.02 15.27
N LEU A 108 -29.63 13.98 15.55
CA LEU A 108 -28.89 15.09 16.15
C LEU A 108 -28.71 16.30 15.21
N ILE A 109 -28.99 16.18 13.90
CA ILE A 109 -28.60 17.16 12.87
C ILE A 109 -29.79 17.74 12.04
N ALA A 110 -31.07 17.38 12.26
CA ALA A 110 -32.18 17.77 11.34
C ALA A 110 -33.32 18.64 11.97
N LYS A 111 -33.67 19.81 11.34
CA LYS A 111 -34.46 20.92 11.94
C LYS A 111 -35.97 20.71 11.98
N ASP A 112 -36.52 19.86 11.14
CA ASP A 112 -37.97 19.76 11.03
C ASP A 112 -38.45 18.32 11.03
N LYS A 113 -39.35 18.02 11.96
CA LYS A 113 -40.07 16.75 12.06
C LYS A 113 -40.81 16.43 10.76
N ALA A 114 -41.12 17.47 9.96
CA ALA A 114 -41.73 17.38 8.64
C ALA A 114 -40.77 16.93 7.52
N LEU A 115 -39.48 17.29 7.54
CA LEU A 115 -38.50 16.89 6.51
C LEU A 115 -37.94 15.48 6.77
N ALA A 116 -37.79 15.10 8.04
CA ALA A 116 -37.55 13.70 8.41
C ALA A 116 -38.76 12.81 8.06
N LYS A 117 -39.99 13.32 8.26
CA LYS A 117 -41.20 12.69 7.74
C LYS A 117 -41.24 12.65 6.22
N GLN A 118 -40.87 13.72 5.51
CA GLN A 118 -40.86 13.76 4.05
C GLN A 118 -39.83 12.80 3.46
N ALA A 119 -38.66 12.64 4.06
CA ALA A 119 -37.69 11.63 3.67
C ALA A 119 -38.22 10.20 3.96
N SER A 120 -38.91 10.01 5.10
CA SER A 120 -39.58 8.73 5.39
C SER A 120 -40.77 8.46 4.47
N GLU A 121 -41.54 9.49 4.09
CA GLU A 121 -42.68 9.43 3.18
C GLU A 121 -42.21 9.27 1.74
N ILE A 122 -41.09 9.83 1.32
CA ILE A 122 -40.48 9.59 0.00
C ILE A 122 -39.97 8.15 -0.06
N MET A 123 -39.31 7.65 1.00
CA MET A 123 -38.94 6.23 1.08
C MET A 123 -40.17 5.32 1.11
N GLN A 124 -41.23 5.68 1.83
CA GLN A 124 -42.45 4.89 1.97
C GLN A 124 -43.35 4.98 0.73
N GLN A 125 -43.34 6.10 0.01
CA GLN A 125 -43.97 6.29 -1.31
C GLN A 125 -43.21 5.53 -2.39
N GLN A 126 -41.88 5.46 -2.35
CA GLN A 126 -41.11 4.61 -3.26
C GLN A 126 -41.34 3.11 -2.98
N ILE A 127 -41.50 2.73 -1.71
CA ILE A 127 -41.90 1.38 -1.31
C ILE A 127 -43.35 1.09 -1.74
N GLU A 128 -44.29 2.01 -1.52
CA GLU A 128 -45.71 1.87 -1.93
C GLU A 128 -45.91 1.92 -3.45
N GLN A 129 -45.14 2.73 -4.18
CA GLN A 129 -45.19 2.82 -5.65
C GLN A 129 -44.72 1.49 -6.26
N LYS A 130 -43.68 0.88 -5.69
CA LYS A 130 -43.23 -0.48 -6.04
C LYS A 130 -44.21 -1.58 -5.60
N LEU A 131 -44.97 -1.36 -4.52
CA LEU A 131 -46.05 -2.23 -4.03
C LEU A 131 -47.38 -2.08 -4.79
N LYS A 132 -47.63 -0.92 -5.41
CA LYS A 132 -48.81 -0.64 -6.26
C LYS A 132 -48.57 -1.04 -7.71
N GLU A 133 -47.33 -0.96 -8.21
CA GLU A 133 -46.91 -1.60 -9.47
C GLU A 133 -47.03 -3.14 -9.44
N THR A 134 -47.22 -3.73 -8.26
CA THR A 134 -47.49 -5.17 -8.04
C THR A 134 -48.96 -5.50 -7.75
N LYS A 135 -49.89 -4.56 -7.91
CA LYS A 135 -51.34 -4.87 -7.96
C LYS A 135 -51.92 -4.43 -9.32
N PRO A 136 -52.61 -5.32 -10.06
CA PRO A 136 -53.23 -4.93 -11.31
C PRO A 136 -54.42 -4.01 -10.98
N SER A 137 -54.39 -2.77 -11.43
CA SER A 137 -55.57 -1.90 -11.48
C SER A 137 -55.88 -1.58 -12.92
N GLU A 138 -57.16 -1.72 -13.23
CA GLU A 138 -57.78 -1.78 -14.53
C GLU A 138 -57.72 -0.47 -15.33
N GLN A 139 -57.53 -0.65 -16.64
CA GLN A 139 -58.07 0.11 -17.78
C GLN A 139 -57.76 1.61 -17.92
N THR A 140 -57.02 1.98 -18.99
CA THR A 140 -57.66 2.48 -20.23
C THR A 140 -56.72 2.48 -21.45
N LYS A 141 -57.16 1.75 -22.48
CA LYS A 141 -56.89 1.72 -23.93
C LYS A 141 -55.79 2.63 -24.54
N SER A 142 -54.78 2.01 -25.17
CA SER A 142 -54.46 2.13 -26.62
C SER A 142 -53.09 1.50 -26.93
N GLY A 143 -53.06 0.47 -27.80
CA GLY A 143 -51.82 -0.11 -28.37
C GLY A 143 -51.08 -1.15 -27.51
N GLN A 144 -51.68 -2.30 -27.22
CA GLN A 144 -51.04 -3.38 -26.44
C GLN A 144 -49.85 -4.01 -27.19
N LYS A 145 -48.62 -3.56 -26.87
CA LYS A 145 -47.53 -4.53 -26.67
C LYS A 145 -47.92 -5.37 -25.47
N SER A 146 -47.82 -6.70 -25.56
CA SER A 146 -48.19 -7.53 -24.40
C SER A 146 -47.24 -7.20 -23.24
N LEU A 147 -47.74 -7.25 -22.01
CA LEU A 147 -46.94 -7.06 -20.80
C LEU A 147 -45.71 -8.00 -20.79
N VAL A 148 -45.85 -9.17 -21.43
CA VAL A 148 -44.78 -10.16 -21.64
C VAL A 148 -43.70 -9.62 -22.59
N ASP A 149 -44.07 -8.93 -23.68
CA ASP A 149 -43.11 -8.31 -24.62
C ASP A 149 -42.28 -7.20 -23.96
N VAL A 150 -42.90 -6.46 -23.02
CA VAL A 150 -42.21 -5.41 -22.25
C VAL A 150 -41.21 -6.03 -21.26
N LEU A 151 -41.60 -7.10 -20.56
CA LEU A 151 -40.71 -7.84 -19.67
C LEU A 151 -39.55 -8.50 -20.44
N ASP A 152 -39.80 -9.02 -21.64
CA ASP A 152 -38.76 -9.60 -22.49
C ASP A 152 -37.76 -8.56 -23.01
N ALA A 153 -38.25 -7.38 -23.40
CA ALA A 153 -37.37 -6.26 -23.74
C ALA A 153 -36.51 -5.82 -22.53
N ASN A 154 -37.09 -5.76 -21.33
CA ASN A 154 -36.38 -5.41 -20.11
C ASN A 154 -35.34 -6.48 -19.72
N ILE A 155 -35.69 -7.77 -19.77
CA ILE A 155 -34.76 -8.88 -19.49
C ILE A 155 -33.56 -8.84 -20.45
N LYS A 156 -33.82 -8.56 -21.74
CA LYS A 156 -32.77 -8.41 -22.74
C LYS A 156 -31.87 -7.20 -22.42
N ALA A 157 -32.45 -6.03 -22.16
CA ALA A 157 -31.69 -4.82 -21.82
C ALA A 157 -30.83 -5.00 -20.56
N TYR A 158 -31.38 -5.59 -19.49
CA TYR A 158 -30.61 -5.87 -18.28
C TYR A 158 -29.48 -6.87 -18.54
N SER A 159 -29.71 -7.90 -19.35
CA SER A 159 -28.65 -8.85 -19.73
C SER A 159 -27.53 -8.19 -20.53
N GLU A 160 -27.86 -7.30 -21.46
CA GLU A 160 -26.88 -6.50 -22.20
C GLU A 160 -26.08 -5.56 -21.28
N THR A 161 -26.74 -4.90 -20.32
CA THR A 161 -26.05 -4.07 -19.32
C THR A 161 -25.12 -4.89 -18.42
N LEU A 162 -25.49 -6.12 -18.02
CA LEU A 162 -24.61 -7.00 -17.25
C LEU A 162 -23.35 -7.36 -18.04
N ASN A 163 -23.49 -7.71 -19.31
CA ASN A 163 -22.34 -8.00 -20.18
C ASN A 163 -21.42 -6.78 -20.32
N ALA A 164 -22.00 -5.57 -20.43
CA ALA A 164 -21.21 -4.33 -20.49
C ALA A 164 -20.48 -4.04 -19.16
N LEU A 165 -21.14 -4.24 -18.02
CA LEU A 165 -20.52 -4.09 -16.70
C LEU A 165 -19.41 -5.13 -16.46
N ASP A 166 -19.61 -6.37 -16.90
CA ASP A 166 -18.60 -7.44 -16.80
C ASP A 166 -17.37 -7.14 -17.67
N LYS A 167 -17.58 -6.64 -18.88
CA LYS A 167 -16.49 -6.17 -19.73
C LYS A 167 -15.71 -5.05 -19.04
N LYS A 168 -16.41 -4.05 -18.47
CA LYS A 168 -15.77 -2.94 -17.75
C LYS A 168 -15.02 -3.40 -16.50
N LEU A 169 -15.56 -4.37 -15.74
CA LEU A 169 -14.87 -4.96 -14.59
C LEU A 169 -13.60 -5.68 -15.02
N SER A 170 -13.64 -6.41 -16.12
CA SER A 170 -12.47 -7.08 -16.70
C SER A 170 -11.40 -6.06 -17.12
N GLU A 171 -11.78 -5.00 -17.82
CA GLU A 171 -10.87 -3.92 -18.24
C GLU A 171 -10.24 -3.19 -17.05
N LEU A 172 -11.03 -2.87 -16.02
CA LEU A 172 -10.51 -2.24 -14.80
C LEU A 172 -9.62 -3.18 -13.99
N GLY A 173 -9.96 -4.47 -13.93
CA GLY A 173 -9.12 -5.48 -13.29
C GLY A 173 -7.75 -5.60 -13.94
N GLN A 174 -7.70 -5.54 -15.28
CA GLN A 174 -6.43 -5.53 -16.02
C GLN A 174 -5.60 -4.27 -15.73
N LYS A 175 -6.22 -3.09 -15.74
CA LYS A 175 -5.54 -1.83 -15.39
C LYS A 175 -5.03 -1.80 -13.95
N LEU A 176 -5.78 -2.40 -13.02
CA LEU A 176 -5.35 -2.51 -11.63
C LEU A 176 -4.12 -3.40 -11.50
N ALA A 177 -4.10 -4.54 -12.20
CA ALA A 177 -2.94 -5.43 -12.22
C ALA A 177 -1.69 -4.76 -12.82
N GLU A 178 -1.86 -3.99 -13.89
CA GLU A 178 -0.76 -3.20 -14.49
C GLU A 178 -0.21 -2.16 -13.50
N ILE A 179 -1.07 -1.49 -12.72
CA ILE A 179 -0.63 -0.55 -11.70
C ILE A 179 0.09 -1.24 -10.55
N ASP A 180 -0.40 -2.39 -10.10
CA ASP A 180 0.28 -3.17 -9.06
C ASP A 180 1.68 -3.61 -9.55
N GLU A 181 1.83 -3.99 -10.82
CA GLU A 181 3.14 -4.28 -11.43
C GLU A 181 4.05 -3.04 -11.48
N GLN A 182 3.53 -1.88 -11.89
CA GLN A 182 4.29 -0.62 -11.87
C GLN A 182 4.74 -0.23 -10.45
N LEU A 183 3.91 -0.46 -9.44
CA LEU A 183 4.27 -0.23 -8.04
C LEU A 183 5.39 -1.17 -7.57
N ILE A 184 5.37 -2.44 -7.96
CA ILE A 184 6.45 -3.40 -7.68
C ILE A 184 7.74 -2.97 -8.37
N LEU A 185 7.68 -2.54 -9.64
CA LEU A 185 8.84 -2.03 -10.36
C LEU A 185 9.43 -0.78 -9.68
N LEU A 186 8.58 0.13 -9.19
CA LEU A 186 9.02 1.30 -8.43
C LEU A 186 9.66 0.91 -7.09
N GLU A 187 9.19 -0.13 -6.42
CA GLU A 187 9.83 -0.64 -5.19
C GLU A 187 11.22 -1.20 -5.47
N HIS A 188 11.38 -1.93 -6.58
CA HIS A 188 12.71 -2.38 -7.01
C HIS A 188 13.62 -1.21 -7.43
N GLU A 189 13.08 -0.21 -8.16
CA GLU A 189 13.80 1.02 -8.51
C GLU A 189 14.31 1.74 -7.25
N ALA A 190 13.50 1.80 -6.18
CA ALA A 190 13.90 2.39 -4.91
C ALA A 190 15.06 1.65 -4.23
N LEU A 191 15.07 0.32 -4.30
CA LEU A 191 16.17 -0.49 -3.75
C LEU A 191 17.49 -0.19 -4.48
N LEU A 192 17.47 -0.19 -5.82
CA LEU A 192 18.64 0.13 -6.63
C LEU A 192 19.12 1.57 -6.42
N MET A 193 18.19 2.52 -6.35
CA MET A 193 18.48 3.93 -6.09
C MET A 193 19.12 4.12 -4.71
N ASN A 194 18.58 3.48 -3.67
CA ASN A 194 19.15 3.54 -2.32
C ASN A 194 20.54 2.89 -2.25
N GLU A 195 20.74 1.76 -2.94
CA GLU A 195 22.05 1.12 -3.03
C GLU A 195 23.07 2.03 -3.74
N LYS A 196 22.68 2.64 -4.87
CA LYS A 196 23.48 3.63 -5.58
C LYS A 196 23.87 4.79 -4.65
N HIS A 197 22.90 5.41 -3.98
CA HIS A 197 23.18 6.56 -3.11
C HIS A 197 24.03 6.19 -1.90
N ALA A 198 23.82 5.03 -1.29
CA ALA A 198 24.68 4.55 -0.21
C ALA A 198 26.13 4.41 -0.68
N HIS A 199 26.32 3.85 -1.88
CA HIS A 199 27.63 3.68 -2.51
C HIS A 199 28.33 5.03 -2.77
N LEU A 200 27.62 6.00 -3.34
CA LEU A 200 28.18 7.32 -3.64
C LEU A 200 28.46 8.12 -2.35
N ASN A 201 27.63 7.96 -1.32
CA ASN A 201 27.87 8.56 -0.02
C ASN A 201 29.14 8.02 0.65
N GLU A 202 29.45 6.72 0.52
CA GLU A 202 30.74 6.16 1.01
C GLU A 202 31.94 6.91 0.39
N HIS A 203 31.91 7.13 -0.93
CA HIS A 203 32.95 7.88 -1.65
C HIS A 203 33.01 9.36 -1.25
N LEU A 204 31.86 9.99 -1.01
CA LEU A 204 31.78 11.39 -0.55
C LEU A 204 32.22 11.57 0.90
N GLU A 205 31.96 10.61 1.78
CA GLU A 205 32.49 10.59 3.14
C GLU A 205 34.02 10.55 3.11
N GLN A 206 34.59 9.74 2.22
CA GLN A 206 36.04 9.70 2.03
C GLN A 206 36.58 11.02 1.48
N LEU A 207 35.93 11.61 0.46
CA LEU A 207 36.30 12.95 -0.04
C LEU A 207 36.25 13.98 1.10
N ASN A 208 35.16 14.02 1.86
CA ASN A 208 35.01 14.93 3.00
C ASN A 208 36.12 14.73 4.04
N ALA A 209 36.54 13.50 4.33
CA ALA A 209 37.66 13.25 5.22
C ALA A 209 38.97 13.88 4.71
N TYR A 210 39.19 13.93 3.39
CA TYR A 210 40.33 14.62 2.79
C TYR A 210 40.16 16.15 2.81
N LEU A 211 38.94 16.66 2.63
CA LEU A 211 38.63 18.09 2.73
C LEU A 211 38.81 18.65 4.16
N GLN A 212 38.84 17.79 5.17
CA GLN A 212 39.10 18.16 6.57
C GLN A 212 40.58 18.07 6.96
N LEU A 213 41.51 17.86 6.01
CA LEU A 213 42.93 17.77 6.35
C LEU A 213 43.45 19.10 6.92
N PRO A 214 44.22 19.08 8.03
CA PRO A 214 44.85 20.25 8.66
C PRO A 214 45.53 21.23 7.70
N ILE A 215 46.15 20.66 6.66
CA ILE A 215 46.97 21.36 5.68
C ILE A 215 46.18 22.34 4.80
N LEU A 216 44.85 22.17 4.69
CA LEU A 216 43.98 23.10 3.96
C LEU A 216 43.74 24.41 4.72
N ASN A 217 43.87 24.39 6.05
CA ASN A 217 43.61 25.54 6.91
C ASN A 217 44.88 26.31 7.30
N ASN A 218 45.92 26.27 6.43
CA ASN A 218 47.23 26.88 6.65
C ASN A 218 47.94 26.39 7.94
N GLN A 219 47.63 25.18 8.42
CA GLN A 219 48.33 24.61 9.56
C GLN A 219 49.73 24.11 9.16
N PRO A 220 50.70 24.11 10.09
CA PRO A 220 52.04 23.59 9.86
C PRO A 220 52.05 22.15 9.33
N MET A 221 53.07 21.82 8.55
CA MET A 221 53.25 20.48 7.99
C MET A 221 53.39 19.40 9.08
N ASP A 222 53.95 19.75 10.23
CA ASP A 222 54.08 18.87 11.38
C ASP A 222 52.72 18.40 11.92
N ASP A 223 51.71 19.27 11.90
CA ASP A 223 50.33 18.94 12.32
C ASP A 223 49.69 17.95 11.32
N TYR A 224 49.98 18.08 10.03
CA TYR A 224 49.55 17.11 9.01
C TYR A 224 50.22 15.74 9.21
N ILE A 225 51.51 15.70 9.54
CA ILE A 225 52.23 14.44 9.79
C ILE A 225 51.69 13.78 11.07
N ALA A 226 51.45 14.55 12.13
CA ALA A 226 50.84 14.04 13.36
C ALA A 226 49.43 13.49 13.11
N HIS A 227 48.60 14.23 12.36
CA HIS A 227 47.28 13.77 11.93
C HIS A 227 47.36 12.50 11.08
N THR A 228 48.32 12.41 10.15
CA THR A 228 48.51 11.21 9.31
C THR A 228 48.85 9.99 10.14
N ASN A 229 49.75 10.10 11.13
CA ASN A 229 50.04 9.01 12.07
C ASN A 229 48.79 8.58 12.85
N GLN A 230 48.02 9.54 13.39
CA GLN A 230 46.78 9.25 14.09
C GLN A 230 45.74 8.56 13.20
N GLN A 231 45.63 8.96 11.93
CA GLN A 231 44.73 8.31 10.97
C GLN A 231 45.18 6.88 10.66
N ILE A 232 46.47 6.60 10.54
CA ILE A 232 46.98 5.23 10.36
C ILE A 232 46.57 4.34 11.52
N ASP A 233 46.77 4.79 12.76
CA ASP A 233 46.38 4.01 13.95
C ASP A 233 44.87 3.77 14.01
N SER A 234 44.08 4.81 13.72
CA SER A 234 42.61 4.72 13.70
C SER A 234 42.10 3.77 12.61
N ILE A 235 42.61 3.90 11.38
CA ILE A 235 42.21 3.07 10.24
C ILE A 235 42.64 1.62 10.46
N THR A 236 43.85 1.38 10.98
CA THR A 236 44.33 0.03 11.30
C THR A 236 43.41 -0.64 12.31
N THR A 237 43.03 0.09 13.38
CA THR A 237 42.09 -0.42 14.39
C THR A 237 40.72 -0.73 13.79
N GLN A 238 40.19 0.15 12.93
CA GLN A 238 38.92 -0.06 12.24
C GLN A 238 38.96 -1.27 11.30
N LEU A 239 40.05 -1.45 10.55
CA LEU A 239 40.24 -2.59 9.67
C LEU A 239 40.27 -3.91 10.45
N SER A 240 40.99 -3.98 11.56
CA SER A 240 41.02 -5.19 12.40
C SER A 240 39.62 -5.53 12.92
N ALA A 241 38.86 -4.55 13.42
CA ALA A 241 37.50 -4.77 13.91
C ALA A 241 36.54 -5.24 12.79
N LEU A 242 36.61 -4.63 11.61
CA LEU A 242 35.78 -5.00 10.47
C LEU A 242 36.15 -6.39 9.91
N GLN A 243 37.43 -6.73 9.90
CA GLN A 243 37.91 -8.06 9.47
C GLN A 243 37.48 -9.16 10.45
N GLU A 244 37.53 -8.91 11.77
CA GLU A 244 37.00 -9.83 12.78
C GLU A 244 35.49 -10.06 12.60
N GLN A 245 34.72 -8.99 12.40
CA GLN A 245 33.28 -9.08 12.16
C GLN A 245 32.92 -9.79 10.85
N ASN A 246 33.77 -9.67 9.81
CA ASN A 246 33.55 -10.31 8.52
C ASN A 246 33.84 -11.83 8.54
N ASN A 247 34.71 -12.30 9.44
CA ASN A 247 35.02 -13.73 9.58
C ASN A 247 33.89 -14.55 10.24
N ASP A 248 32.97 -13.89 10.96
CA ASP A 248 31.82 -14.52 11.63
C ASP A 248 30.58 -14.70 10.73
N HIS A 249 30.64 -14.27 9.46
CA HIS A 249 29.53 -14.39 8.50
C HIS A 249 29.90 -15.27 7.31
N SER A 250 29.13 -16.34 7.07
CA SER A 250 29.36 -17.31 6.00
C SER A 250 29.26 -16.66 4.60
N PRO A 251 30.08 -17.11 3.63
CA PRO A 251 30.32 -16.40 2.38
C PRO A 251 29.20 -16.65 1.39
N THR A 252 28.28 -15.69 1.26
CA THR A 252 27.40 -15.62 0.09
C THR A 252 27.68 -14.28 -0.58
N GLN A 253 28.61 -14.31 -1.54
CA GLN A 253 29.17 -13.18 -2.32
C GLN A 253 29.99 -12.15 -1.53
N PRO A 254 31.28 -12.45 -1.24
CA PRO A 254 32.15 -11.58 -0.42
C PRO A 254 32.44 -10.21 -1.05
N GLU A 255 32.46 -10.08 -2.38
CA GLU A 255 32.93 -8.86 -3.06
C GLU A 255 31.91 -7.70 -3.05
N GLN A 256 30.64 -7.95 -2.71
CA GLN A 256 29.54 -6.97 -2.90
C GLN A 256 28.96 -6.44 -1.59
N SER A 257 29.42 -6.93 -0.44
CA SER A 257 28.92 -6.47 0.86
C SER A 257 29.42 -5.05 1.16
N ALA A 258 28.58 -4.22 1.79
CA ALA A 258 28.98 -2.88 2.25
C ALA A 258 30.21 -2.94 3.17
N THR A 259 30.34 -4.00 3.98
CA THR A 259 31.50 -4.24 4.83
C THR A 259 32.77 -4.46 4.00
N HIS A 260 32.72 -5.27 2.94
CA HIS A 260 33.87 -5.50 2.07
C HIS A 260 34.30 -4.22 1.33
N ARG A 261 33.34 -3.44 0.81
CA ARG A 261 33.63 -2.13 0.20
C ARG A 261 34.32 -1.20 1.18
N LYS A 262 33.80 -1.10 2.41
CA LYS A 262 34.40 -0.28 3.46
C LYS A 262 35.80 -0.75 3.84
N ILE A 263 36.05 -2.06 3.91
CA ILE A 263 37.39 -2.62 4.13
C ILE A 263 38.33 -2.18 3.00
N LYS A 264 37.95 -2.39 1.73
CA LYS A 264 38.75 -2.02 0.57
C LYS A 264 39.07 -0.51 0.55
N MET A 265 38.06 0.33 0.79
CA MET A 265 38.22 1.79 0.90
C MET A 265 39.24 2.17 1.99
N LEU A 266 39.13 1.57 3.18
CA LEU A 266 40.05 1.82 4.29
C LEU A 266 41.47 1.31 4.00
N GLU A 267 41.62 0.18 3.31
CA GLU A 267 42.92 -0.34 2.87
C GLU A 267 43.61 0.62 1.90
N HIS A 268 42.89 1.15 0.91
CA HIS A 268 43.43 2.15 -0.01
C HIS A 268 43.84 3.43 0.73
N ARG A 269 43.01 3.92 1.65
CA ARG A 269 43.31 5.10 2.46
C ARG A 269 44.53 4.88 3.36
N LEU A 270 44.67 3.69 3.96
CA LEU A 270 45.83 3.32 4.75
C LEU A 270 47.10 3.29 3.89
N ALA A 271 47.02 2.67 2.70
CA ALA A 271 48.13 2.61 1.76
C ALA A 271 48.60 4.01 1.34
N PHE A 272 47.66 4.92 1.05
CA PHE A 272 47.95 6.32 0.77
C PHE A 272 48.69 6.98 1.94
N HIS A 273 48.16 6.93 3.16
CA HIS A 273 48.81 7.56 4.33
C HIS A 273 50.21 6.98 4.61
N HIS A 274 50.40 5.67 4.45
CA HIS A 274 51.73 5.06 4.55
C HIS A 274 52.70 5.54 3.46
N ALA A 275 52.23 5.74 2.22
CA ALA A 275 53.04 6.29 1.15
C ALA A 275 53.49 7.73 1.47
N GLN A 276 52.58 8.56 2.01
CA GLN A 276 52.89 9.93 2.43
C GLN A 276 53.93 9.99 3.56
N LEU A 277 53.94 9.02 4.48
CA LEU A 277 54.97 8.97 5.53
C LEU A 277 56.34 8.52 5.00
N LYS A 278 56.37 7.64 3.98
CA LYS A 278 57.61 7.20 3.34
C LYS A 278 58.26 8.33 2.54
N GLN A 279 57.45 9.17 1.89
CA GLN A 279 57.90 10.33 1.14
C GLN A 279 57.08 11.56 1.57
N PRO A 280 57.52 12.27 2.63
CA PRO A 280 56.79 13.41 3.17
C PRO A 280 56.55 14.48 2.10
N PRO A 281 55.30 14.95 1.93
CA PRO A 281 55.00 16.01 0.99
C PRO A 281 55.63 17.33 1.43
N GLN A 282 55.90 18.21 0.46
CA GLN A 282 56.54 19.51 0.71
C GLN A 282 55.54 20.64 0.97
N CYS A 283 54.32 20.50 0.45
CA CYS A 283 53.25 21.49 0.57
C CYS A 283 51.87 20.81 0.42
N ALA A 284 50.81 21.58 0.67
CA ALA A 284 49.42 21.16 0.50
C ALA A 284 49.15 20.63 -0.91
N GLU A 285 49.64 21.35 -1.94
CA GLU A 285 49.41 21.00 -3.34
C GLU A 285 49.95 19.60 -3.66
N HIS A 286 51.16 19.27 -3.23
CA HIS A 286 51.74 17.94 -3.45
C HIS A 286 50.93 16.81 -2.78
N VAL A 287 50.29 17.05 -1.62
CA VAL A 287 49.39 16.07 -0.98
C VAL A 287 48.21 15.76 -1.89
N PHE A 288 47.53 16.81 -2.38
CA PHE A 288 46.32 16.66 -3.18
C PHE A 288 46.61 16.21 -4.61
N GLU A 289 47.78 16.52 -5.17
CA GLU A 289 48.26 15.96 -6.45
C GLU A 289 48.48 14.45 -6.33
N SER A 290 49.19 14.00 -5.29
CA SER A 290 49.41 12.58 -5.04
C SER A 290 48.10 11.82 -4.77
N LEU A 291 47.16 12.45 -4.06
CA LEU A 291 45.84 11.88 -3.82
C LEU A 291 45.01 11.78 -5.10
N LEU A 292 45.07 12.80 -5.97
CA LEU A 292 44.41 12.81 -7.26
C LEU A 292 44.97 11.72 -8.19
N GLU A 293 46.29 11.53 -8.22
CA GLU A 293 46.92 10.43 -8.96
C GLU A 293 46.45 9.07 -8.43
N HIS A 294 46.40 8.89 -7.11
CA HIS A 294 45.90 7.66 -6.50
C HIS A 294 44.46 7.33 -6.89
N VAL A 295 43.56 8.33 -6.85
CA VAL A 295 42.16 8.14 -7.28
C VAL A 295 42.07 7.85 -8.78
N ARG A 296 42.91 8.46 -9.62
CA ARG A 296 42.95 8.18 -11.06
C ARG A 296 43.44 6.77 -11.38
N GLU A 297 44.41 6.26 -10.63
CA GLU A 297 44.85 4.86 -10.74
C GLU A 297 43.68 3.92 -10.44
N GLN A 298 42.97 4.13 -9.33
CA GLN A 298 41.78 3.36 -8.98
C GLN A 298 40.67 3.47 -10.04
N LEU A 299 40.45 4.67 -10.59
CA LEU A 299 39.46 4.91 -11.63
C LEU A 299 39.80 4.13 -12.91
N ASN A 300 41.07 4.14 -13.32
CA ASN A 300 41.54 3.37 -14.47
C ASN A 300 41.40 1.85 -14.25
N GLU A 301 41.76 1.35 -13.07
CA GLU A 301 41.57 -0.06 -12.70
C GLU A 301 40.08 -0.45 -12.74
N CYS A 302 39.23 0.35 -12.11
CA CYS A 302 37.79 0.13 -12.08
C CYS A 302 37.16 0.21 -13.48
N GLN A 303 37.62 1.15 -14.32
CA GLN A 303 37.13 1.31 -15.68
C GLN A 303 37.49 0.10 -16.54
N HIS A 304 38.73 -0.38 -16.45
CA HIS A 304 39.15 -1.60 -17.15
C HIS A 304 38.33 -2.83 -16.71
N LEU A 305 38.08 -2.97 -15.41
CA LEU A 305 37.22 -4.03 -14.89
C LEU A 305 35.78 -3.90 -15.40
N HIS A 306 35.21 -2.69 -15.40
CA HIS A 306 33.87 -2.42 -15.91
C HIS A 306 33.73 -2.72 -17.40
N GLU A 307 34.73 -2.39 -18.23
CA GLU A 307 34.75 -2.71 -19.66
C GLU A 307 34.79 -4.23 -19.90
N SER A 308 35.51 -4.97 -19.05
CA SER A 308 35.60 -6.42 -19.14
C SER A 308 34.34 -7.15 -18.63
N GLN A 309 33.71 -6.63 -17.58
CA GLN A 309 32.54 -7.23 -16.93
C GLN A 309 31.62 -6.13 -16.36
N PRO A 310 30.70 -5.59 -17.17
CA PRO A 310 29.79 -4.54 -16.73
C PRO A 310 28.91 -5.03 -15.57
N SER A 311 28.87 -4.27 -14.48
CA SER A 311 27.98 -4.53 -13.35
C SER A 311 27.49 -3.21 -12.74
N ALA A 312 26.33 -3.25 -12.09
CA ALA A 312 25.78 -2.08 -11.41
C ALA A 312 26.73 -1.58 -10.31
N HIS A 313 27.36 -2.49 -9.58
CA HIS A 313 28.36 -2.15 -8.57
C HIS A 313 29.56 -1.39 -9.15
N LEU A 314 30.17 -1.90 -10.24
CA LEU A 314 31.29 -1.21 -10.88
C LEU A 314 30.88 0.14 -11.49
N SER A 315 29.64 0.26 -11.95
CA SER A 315 29.09 1.54 -12.41
C SER A 315 29.04 2.56 -11.27
N HIS A 316 28.56 2.15 -10.10
CA HIS A 316 28.50 3.02 -8.91
C HIS A 316 29.88 3.37 -8.36
N GLU A 317 30.83 2.43 -8.40
CA GLU A 317 32.24 2.68 -8.04
C GLU A 317 32.90 3.69 -8.96
N LEU A 318 32.70 3.56 -10.27
CA LEU A 318 33.24 4.49 -11.24
C LEU A 318 32.63 5.89 -11.10
N GLU A 319 31.32 5.99 -10.82
CA GLU A 319 30.67 7.28 -10.53
C GLU A 319 31.19 7.90 -9.21
N GLY A 320 31.38 7.10 -8.16
CA GLY A 320 31.96 7.55 -6.88
C GLY A 320 33.38 8.07 -7.01
N LEU A 321 34.25 7.34 -7.71
CA LEU A 321 35.64 7.75 -7.98
C LEU A 321 35.71 9.02 -8.82
N LYS A 322 34.78 9.22 -9.77
CA LYS A 322 34.67 10.48 -10.53
C LYS A 322 34.29 11.67 -9.65
N LEU A 323 33.38 11.48 -8.68
CA LEU A 323 33.04 12.52 -7.71
C LEU A 323 34.27 12.89 -6.86
N GLN A 324 35.04 11.89 -6.42
CA GLN A 324 36.30 12.12 -5.70
C GLN A 324 37.30 12.88 -6.58
N GLU A 325 37.52 12.45 -7.82
CA GLU A 325 38.41 13.13 -8.76
C GLU A 325 38.02 14.61 -8.93
N GLN A 326 36.74 14.88 -9.19
CA GLN A 326 36.24 16.24 -9.35
C GLN A 326 36.45 17.08 -8.09
N GLY A 327 36.18 16.51 -6.91
CA GLY A 327 36.39 17.17 -5.62
C GLY A 327 37.85 17.53 -5.38
N LEU A 328 38.79 16.65 -5.73
CA LEU A 328 40.22 16.87 -5.58
C LEU A 328 40.76 17.90 -6.58
N ILE A 329 40.23 17.91 -7.81
CA ILE A 329 40.53 18.96 -8.80
C ILE A 329 40.08 20.33 -8.26
N HIS A 330 38.89 20.41 -7.67
CA HIS A 330 38.39 21.62 -7.04
C HIS A 330 39.31 22.12 -5.91
N VAL A 331 39.83 21.23 -5.07
CA VAL A 331 40.81 21.57 -4.03
C VAL A 331 42.07 22.18 -4.64
N LEU A 332 42.65 21.54 -5.66
CA LEU A 332 43.86 22.04 -6.31
C LEU A 332 43.64 23.42 -6.95
N GLN A 333 42.48 23.63 -7.57
CA GLN A 333 42.11 24.93 -8.14
C GLN A 333 42.03 26.04 -7.08
N VAL A 334 41.52 25.72 -5.88
CA VAL A 334 41.48 26.68 -4.76
C VAL A 334 42.88 26.95 -4.20
N LEU A 335 43.69 25.91 -3.99
CA LEU A 335 45.07 26.06 -3.51
C LEU A 335 45.93 26.92 -4.45
N ARG A 336 45.75 26.75 -5.76
CA ARG A 336 46.43 27.52 -6.82
C ARG A 336 45.82 28.92 -7.03
N LYS A 337 44.75 29.27 -6.29
CA LYS A 337 44.01 30.54 -6.41
C LYS A 337 43.36 30.75 -7.78
N GLU A 338 43.09 29.67 -8.50
CA GLU A 338 42.34 29.66 -9.76
C GLU A 338 40.82 29.78 -9.49
N LYS A 339 40.37 29.22 -8.37
CA LYS A 339 38.97 29.31 -7.91
C LYS A 339 38.90 29.78 -6.46
N MET A 340 37.73 30.26 -6.07
CA MET A 340 37.40 30.66 -4.71
C MET A 340 36.14 29.94 -4.21
N LEU A 341 36.02 29.82 -2.89
CA LEU A 341 34.88 29.19 -2.23
C LEU A 341 33.90 30.25 -1.71
N LEU A 342 32.61 30.02 -1.92
CA LEU A 342 31.54 30.83 -1.33
C LEU A 342 30.58 29.95 -0.54
N ASN A 343 30.04 30.46 0.57
CA ASN A 343 28.96 29.82 1.31
C ASN A 343 27.59 30.02 0.60
N ALA A 344 26.51 29.54 1.22
CA ALA A 344 25.15 29.69 0.68
C ALA A 344 24.69 31.17 0.63
N GLU A 345 25.33 32.05 1.39
CA GLU A 345 25.08 33.50 1.44
C GLU A 345 25.90 34.28 0.40
N LEU A 346 26.69 33.58 -0.43
CA LEU A 346 27.63 34.16 -1.39
C LEU A 346 28.81 34.92 -0.74
N GLU A 347 29.08 34.63 0.53
CA GLU A 347 30.23 35.16 1.26
C GLU A 347 31.43 34.22 1.07
N GLU A 348 32.62 34.80 1.04
CA GLU A 348 33.85 34.07 0.84
C GLU A 348 34.26 33.29 2.10
N VAL A 349 34.56 32.02 1.92
CA VAL A 349 34.98 31.11 2.99
C VAL A 349 36.29 30.44 2.62
N ASN A 350 37.05 30.00 3.62
CA ASN A 350 38.33 29.30 3.42
C ASN A 350 38.23 27.79 3.65
N ASP A 351 37.06 27.30 4.08
CA ASP A 351 36.82 25.90 4.44
C ASP A 351 35.76 25.30 3.52
N PHE A 352 36.08 24.14 2.94
CA PHE A 352 35.18 23.36 2.11
C PHE A 352 33.92 22.88 2.88
N SER A 353 33.98 22.74 4.20
CA SER A 353 32.82 22.36 5.02
C SER A 353 31.72 23.42 5.02
N GLN A 354 32.09 24.69 4.82
CA GLN A 354 31.20 25.85 4.81
C GLN A 354 30.85 26.27 3.38
N ALA A 355 31.61 25.78 2.40
CA ALA A 355 31.46 26.13 1.01
C ALA A 355 30.20 25.48 0.43
N HIS A 356 29.44 26.28 -0.30
CA HIS A 356 28.32 25.84 -1.14
C HIS A 356 28.69 25.95 -2.62
N PHE A 357 29.52 26.92 -2.98
CA PHE A 357 29.97 27.18 -4.35
C PHE A 357 31.49 27.20 -4.47
N ILE A 358 31.96 26.85 -5.66
CA ILE A 358 33.33 27.00 -6.11
C ILE A 358 33.32 27.70 -7.48
N ILE A 359 33.84 28.92 -7.54
CA ILE A 359 33.73 29.77 -8.74
C ILE A 359 35.06 30.42 -9.10
N ASP A 360 35.17 30.87 -10.34
CA ASP A 360 36.22 31.82 -10.73
C ASP A 360 36.03 33.14 -9.96
N PRO A 361 37.08 33.71 -9.34
CA PRO A 361 37.01 35.01 -8.68
C PRO A 361 36.43 36.13 -9.55
N ALA A 362 36.66 36.11 -10.86
CA ALA A 362 36.09 37.08 -11.80
C ALA A 362 34.56 36.97 -11.94
N CYS A 363 33.98 35.82 -11.61
CA CYS A 363 32.53 35.57 -11.68
C CYS A 363 31.77 35.96 -10.41
N LYS A 364 32.46 36.26 -9.30
CA LYS A 364 31.83 36.65 -8.01
C LYS A 364 30.75 37.73 -8.13
N PRO A 365 30.96 38.89 -8.79
CA PRO A 365 29.94 39.94 -8.87
C PRO A 365 28.70 39.54 -9.69
N ARG A 366 28.83 38.52 -10.54
CA ARG A 366 27.75 38.04 -11.42
C ARG A 366 26.85 37.02 -10.73
N PHE A 367 27.29 36.47 -9.60
CA PHE A 367 26.51 35.54 -8.79
C PHE A 367 25.55 36.33 -7.90
N GLN A 368 24.26 36.03 -8.01
CA GLN A 368 23.19 36.76 -7.33
C GLN A 368 22.28 35.81 -6.56
N LYS A 369 21.73 36.29 -5.44
CA LYS A 369 20.80 35.53 -4.58
C LYS A 369 19.54 36.37 -4.33
N ARG A 370 18.36 35.78 -4.52
CA ARG A 370 17.07 36.33 -4.06
C ARG A 370 16.31 35.25 -3.30
N GLY A 371 16.13 35.46 -2.00
CA GLY A 371 15.55 34.45 -1.11
C GLY A 371 16.38 33.16 -1.13
N ASN A 372 15.75 32.07 -1.59
CA ASN A 372 16.37 30.74 -1.69
C ASN A 372 16.80 30.38 -3.12
N CYS A 373 16.78 31.33 -4.05
CA CYS A 373 17.14 31.11 -5.45
C CYS A 373 18.47 31.79 -5.79
N TYR A 374 19.28 31.09 -6.58
CA TYR A 374 20.56 31.56 -7.10
C TYR A 374 20.44 31.86 -8.60
N ALA A 375 21.24 32.83 -9.06
CA ALA A 375 21.26 33.26 -10.44
C ALA A 375 22.68 33.64 -10.87
N ILE A 376 23.02 33.38 -12.14
CA ILE A 376 24.30 33.75 -12.76
C ILE A 376 24.04 34.71 -13.91
N CYS A 377 24.51 35.95 -13.76
CA CYS A 377 24.42 36.97 -14.79
C CYS A 377 25.40 36.69 -15.93
N THR A 378 25.01 37.00 -17.18
CA THR A 378 25.98 37.08 -18.29
C THR A 378 26.79 38.37 -18.22
N GLU A 379 27.83 38.52 -19.03
CA GLU A 379 28.63 39.76 -19.09
C GLU A 379 27.82 40.98 -19.53
N GLU A 380 26.75 40.75 -20.28
CA GLU A 380 25.86 41.80 -20.80
C GLU A 380 24.78 42.22 -19.79
N MET A 381 24.59 41.44 -18.72
CA MET A 381 23.59 41.71 -17.68
C MET A 381 24.18 42.59 -16.59
N ASP A 382 23.40 43.60 -16.17
CA ASP A 382 23.71 44.41 -14.99
C ASP A 382 23.25 43.68 -13.72
N PRO A 383 24.17 43.18 -12.87
CA PRO A 383 23.80 42.44 -11.66
C PRO A 383 23.08 43.31 -10.63
N ASP A 384 23.31 44.63 -10.63
CA ASP A 384 22.75 45.56 -9.65
C ASP A 384 21.32 45.99 -10.02
N ASN A 385 20.89 45.78 -11.26
CA ASN A 385 19.60 46.24 -11.77
C ASN A 385 18.86 45.19 -12.63
N LEU A 386 18.73 43.96 -12.10
CA LEU A 386 18.00 42.88 -12.75
C LEU A 386 16.48 43.05 -12.68
N ASN A 387 15.83 43.22 -13.83
CA ASN A 387 14.38 43.08 -13.97
C ASN A 387 13.94 41.59 -13.82
N GLU A 388 12.64 41.32 -13.77
CA GLU A 388 12.12 39.95 -13.54
C GLU A 388 12.49 38.96 -14.66
N GLU A 389 12.49 39.40 -15.92
CA GLU A 389 12.82 38.55 -17.07
C GLU A 389 14.32 38.21 -17.10
N SER A 390 15.18 39.20 -16.86
CA SER A 390 16.62 39.02 -16.72
C SER A 390 16.97 38.15 -15.52
N TRP A 391 16.22 38.26 -14.41
CA TRP A 391 16.38 37.38 -13.25
C TRP A 391 16.07 35.92 -13.61
N LEU A 392 14.96 35.66 -14.30
CA LEU A 392 14.59 34.31 -14.71
C LEU A 392 15.64 33.73 -15.67
N GLN A 393 16.14 34.52 -16.61
CA GLN A 393 17.20 34.09 -17.52
C GLN A 393 18.51 33.79 -16.78
N ALA A 394 18.88 34.61 -15.80
CA ALA A 394 20.05 34.39 -14.96
C ALA A 394 19.90 33.14 -14.06
N GLN A 395 18.68 32.84 -13.60
CA GLN A 395 18.36 31.59 -12.89
C GLN A 395 18.52 30.37 -13.81
N LEU A 396 18.03 30.44 -15.05
CA LEU A 396 18.24 29.38 -16.04
C LEU A 396 19.73 29.16 -16.36
N ASN A 397 20.54 30.23 -16.34
CA ASN A 397 21.99 30.12 -16.50
C ASN A 397 22.63 29.41 -15.31
N TYR A 398 22.20 29.74 -14.09
CA TYR A 398 22.60 29.02 -12.88
C TYR A 398 22.27 27.53 -12.99
N ASP A 399 21.04 27.17 -13.35
CA ASP A 399 20.61 25.77 -13.44
C ASP A 399 21.45 24.97 -14.44
N LYS A 400 21.87 25.59 -15.55
CA LYS A 400 22.76 24.97 -16.55
C LYS A 400 24.17 24.71 -15.99
N LEU A 401 24.74 25.69 -15.29
CA LEU A 401 26.11 25.66 -14.78
C LEU A 401 26.21 25.07 -13.37
N LYS A 402 25.07 24.66 -12.78
CA LYS A 402 24.94 24.24 -11.39
C LYS A 402 25.97 23.17 -10.98
N HIS A 403 26.17 22.18 -11.83
CA HIS A 403 27.12 21.08 -11.63
C HIS A 403 28.60 21.50 -11.67
N GLU A 404 28.92 22.65 -12.26
CA GLU A 404 30.28 23.20 -12.36
C GLU A 404 30.62 24.16 -11.23
N VAL A 405 29.60 24.87 -10.72
CA VAL A 405 29.76 25.96 -9.74
C VAL A 405 29.45 25.54 -8.31
N GLN A 406 28.73 24.44 -8.07
CA GLN A 406 28.53 23.90 -6.73
C GLN A 406 29.69 23.00 -6.32
N VAL A 407 29.97 22.96 -5.02
CA VAL A 407 30.89 21.96 -4.49
C VAL A 407 30.27 20.56 -4.60
N VAL A 408 31.11 19.56 -4.87
CA VAL A 408 30.68 18.19 -5.19
C VAL A 408 29.72 17.60 -4.15
N PRO A 409 29.98 17.69 -2.82
CA PRO A 409 29.08 17.11 -1.82
C PRO A 409 27.68 17.74 -1.82
N VAL A 410 27.61 19.06 -2.01
CA VAL A 410 26.35 19.82 -2.06
C VAL A 410 25.57 19.46 -3.31
N HIS A 411 26.23 19.46 -4.47
CA HIS A 411 25.61 19.10 -5.74
C HIS A 411 25.03 17.68 -5.70
N HIS A 412 25.81 16.73 -5.20
CA HIS A 412 25.37 15.34 -5.09
C HIS A 412 24.16 15.19 -4.14
N HIS A 413 24.18 15.86 -2.99
CA HIS A 413 23.07 15.81 -2.05
C HIS A 413 21.76 16.32 -2.67
N GLU A 414 21.84 17.40 -3.46
CA GLU A 414 20.67 17.93 -4.17
C GLU A 414 20.16 16.98 -5.26
N CYS A 415 21.06 16.36 -6.03
CA CYS A 415 20.69 15.34 -7.02
C CYS A 415 20.01 14.13 -6.37
N MET A 416 20.56 13.63 -5.26
CA MET A 416 19.96 12.53 -4.48
C MET A 416 18.57 12.91 -3.97
N LYS A 417 18.42 14.11 -3.41
CA LYS A 417 17.12 14.58 -2.92
C LYS A 417 16.09 14.67 -4.05
N TYR A 418 16.49 15.21 -5.20
CA TYR A 418 15.63 15.29 -6.39
C TYR A 418 15.20 13.90 -6.89
N ASP A 419 16.12 12.94 -6.96
CA ASP A 419 15.82 11.57 -7.38
C ASP A 419 14.79 10.91 -6.45
N VAL A 420 14.98 11.06 -5.13
CA VAL A 420 14.05 10.55 -4.11
C VAL A 420 12.68 11.23 -4.20
N GLU A 421 12.62 12.55 -4.36
CA GLU A 421 11.37 13.30 -4.49
C GLU A 421 10.61 12.87 -5.75
N LYS A 422 11.27 12.83 -6.90
CA LYS A 422 10.69 12.38 -8.18
C LYS A 422 10.19 10.94 -8.12
N HIS A 423 10.92 10.05 -7.45
CA HIS A 423 10.49 8.67 -7.23
C HIS A 423 9.23 8.61 -6.37
N ASN A 424 9.21 9.37 -5.26
CA ASN A 424 8.05 9.44 -4.37
C ASN A 424 6.82 10.03 -5.05
N GLU A 425 6.96 11.05 -5.88
CA GLU A 425 5.87 11.61 -6.68
C GLU A 425 5.27 10.57 -7.63
N ARG A 426 6.12 9.84 -8.37
CA ARG A 426 5.67 8.73 -9.24
C ARG A 426 4.96 7.64 -8.42
N LYS A 427 5.52 7.24 -7.29
CA LYS A 427 4.92 6.23 -6.40
C LYS A 427 3.57 6.68 -5.88
N GLN A 428 3.44 7.95 -5.47
CA GLN A 428 2.18 8.49 -4.99
C GLN A 428 1.13 8.60 -6.10
N HIS A 429 1.54 8.97 -7.32
CA HIS A 429 0.67 8.98 -8.49
C HIS A 429 0.02 7.61 -8.73
N TYR A 430 0.81 6.54 -8.75
CA TYR A 430 0.27 5.17 -8.93
C TYR A 430 -0.56 4.69 -7.74
N LYS A 431 -0.21 5.05 -6.50
CA LYS A 431 -1.05 4.77 -5.33
C LYS A 431 -2.43 5.42 -5.42
N ASN A 432 -2.49 6.67 -5.90
CA ASN A 432 -3.75 7.38 -6.11
C ASN A 432 -4.57 6.72 -7.22
N LEU A 433 -3.95 6.41 -8.37
CA LEU A 433 -4.62 5.70 -9.46
C LEU A 433 -5.18 4.33 -9.02
N ARG A 434 -4.40 3.58 -8.24
CA ARG A 434 -4.83 2.29 -7.68
C ARG A 434 -6.09 2.45 -6.83
N LYS A 435 -6.12 3.45 -5.96
CA LYS A 435 -7.28 3.78 -5.13
C LYS A 435 -8.50 4.12 -5.99
N ASP A 436 -8.33 4.97 -7.00
CA ASP A 436 -9.40 5.38 -7.91
C ASP A 436 -9.99 4.19 -8.66
N PHE A 437 -9.15 3.25 -9.11
CA PHE A 437 -9.63 2.03 -9.77
C PHE A 437 -10.33 1.06 -8.82
N ILE A 438 -9.86 0.92 -7.58
CA ILE A 438 -10.57 0.13 -6.57
C ILE A 438 -11.95 0.72 -6.29
N GLU A 439 -12.07 2.04 -6.14
CA GLU A 439 -13.36 2.72 -5.97
C GLU A 439 -14.28 2.47 -7.18
N GLN A 440 -13.79 2.63 -8.41
CA GLN A 440 -14.57 2.36 -9.62
C GLN A 440 -15.03 0.89 -9.73
N ILE A 441 -14.16 -0.07 -9.37
CA ILE A 441 -14.53 -1.50 -9.34
C ILE A 441 -15.63 -1.75 -8.32
N GLN A 442 -15.56 -1.13 -7.14
CA GLN A 442 -16.60 -1.25 -6.12
C GLN A 442 -17.93 -0.67 -6.61
N ASP A 443 -17.92 0.51 -7.24
CA ASP A 443 -19.12 1.14 -7.81
C ASP A 443 -19.77 0.29 -8.91
N ILE A 444 -18.96 -0.31 -9.79
CA ILE A 444 -19.46 -1.19 -10.85
C ILE A 444 -19.98 -2.51 -10.27
N LYS A 445 -19.32 -3.09 -9.26
CA LYS A 445 -19.83 -4.26 -8.55
C LYS A 445 -21.19 -3.97 -7.89
N ALA A 446 -21.34 -2.83 -7.23
CA ALA A 446 -22.61 -2.39 -6.66
C ALA A 446 -23.69 -2.23 -7.74
N SER A 447 -23.35 -1.59 -8.87
CA SER A 447 -24.25 -1.44 -10.03
C SER A 447 -24.67 -2.80 -10.61
N LYS A 448 -23.73 -3.75 -10.72
CA LYS A 448 -24.01 -5.12 -11.19
C LYS A 448 -25.01 -5.84 -10.28
N VAL A 449 -24.87 -5.72 -8.96
CA VAL A 449 -25.81 -6.29 -7.99
C VAL A 449 -27.23 -5.71 -8.19
N GLN A 450 -27.35 -4.39 -8.38
CA GLN A 450 -28.64 -3.75 -8.64
C GLN A 450 -29.30 -4.26 -9.93
N VAL A 451 -28.52 -4.39 -11.01
CA VAL A 451 -29.02 -4.92 -12.29
C VAL A 451 -29.42 -6.39 -12.18
N LEU A 452 -28.64 -7.22 -11.45
CA LEU A 452 -28.99 -8.62 -11.19
C LEU A 452 -30.31 -8.76 -10.42
N GLN A 453 -30.52 -7.91 -9.41
CA GLN A 453 -31.78 -7.87 -8.65
C GLN A 453 -32.97 -7.43 -9.52
N ALA A 454 -32.78 -6.45 -10.40
CA ALA A 454 -33.82 -6.04 -11.34
C ALA A 454 -34.13 -7.14 -12.37
N LEU A 455 -33.11 -7.82 -12.88
CA LEU A 455 -33.25 -8.95 -13.82
C LEU A 455 -34.00 -10.12 -13.18
N SER A 456 -33.65 -10.50 -11.95
CA SER A 456 -34.31 -11.60 -11.24
C SER A 456 -35.77 -11.28 -10.94
N SER A 457 -36.07 -10.04 -10.56
CA SER A 457 -37.44 -9.56 -10.37
C SER A 457 -38.27 -9.63 -11.65
N ASN A 458 -37.74 -9.17 -12.79
CA ASN A 458 -38.44 -9.23 -14.08
C ASN A 458 -38.66 -10.68 -14.54
N LYS A 459 -37.68 -11.57 -14.33
CA LYS A 459 -37.83 -13.02 -14.62
C LYS A 459 -38.91 -13.66 -13.76
N ALA A 460 -38.98 -13.32 -12.47
CA ALA A 460 -40.02 -13.82 -11.56
C ALA A 460 -41.41 -13.30 -11.97
N GLN A 461 -41.54 -12.03 -12.32
CA GLN A 461 -42.79 -11.45 -12.83
C GLN A 461 -43.24 -12.13 -14.13
N LYS A 462 -42.31 -12.39 -15.06
CA LYS A 462 -42.61 -13.14 -16.28
C LYS A 462 -43.15 -14.53 -15.95
N ALA A 463 -42.48 -15.28 -15.06
CA ALA A 463 -42.88 -16.62 -14.67
C ALA A 463 -44.31 -16.66 -14.07
N LEU A 464 -44.65 -15.69 -13.23
CA LEU A 464 -45.98 -15.54 -12.64
C LEU A 464 -47.06 -15.32 -13.71
N LEU A 465 -46.78 -14.47 -14.71
CA LEU A 465 -47.71 -14.16 -15.81
C LEU A 465 -47.89 -15.32 -16.79
N THR A 466 -46.87 -16.14 -17.00
CA THR A 466 -46.97 -17.35 -17.82
C THR A 466 -47.73 -18.48 -17.12
N GLN A 467 -47.61 -18.62 -15.78
CA GLN A 467 -48.36 -19.63 -15.02
C GLN A 467 -49.86 -19.33 -14.92
N THR A 468 -50.28 -18.06 -14.96
CA THR A 468 -51.72 -17.71 -14.88
C THR A 468 -52.50 -18.05 -16.14
N ARG A 469 -51.82 -18.41 -17.24
CA ARG A 469 -52.45 -18.66 -18.54
C ARG A 469 -52.72 -20.13 -18.83
N GLU A 470 -52.12 -21.06 -18.09
CA GLU A 470 -52.24 -22.51 -18.33
C GLU A 470 -53.28 -23.21 -17.44
N ASN A 471 -53.80 -22.57 -16.39
CA ASN A 471 -54.80 -23.17 -15.50
C ASN A 471 -56.10 -22.37 -15.48
N THR A 472 -56.96 -22.58 -16.49
CA THR A 472 -58.39 -22.26 -16.37
C THR A 472 -59.21 -23.38 -17.00
N PRO A 473 -59.66 -24.38 -16.23
CA PRO A 473 -60.81 -25.18 -16.60
C PRO A 473 -62.08 -24.43 -16.20
N LEU A 474 -62.93 -24.17 -17.20
CA LEU A 474 -64.34 -23.84 -17.03
C LEU A 474 -65.03 -24.88 -16.13
N SER A 475 -65.80 -24.43 -15.13
CA SER A 475 -67.13 -24.98 -14.76
C SER A 475 -67.48 -24.74 -13.28
N MET A 476 -68.52 -23.93 -13.08
CA MET A 476 -69.64 -24.09 -12.14
C MET A 476 -69.39 -24.47 -10.66
N SER A 477 -69.73 -23.52 -9.78
CA SER A 477 -70.24 -23.75 -8.41
C SER A 477 -71.47 -24.69 -8.40
N PRO A 478 -71.73 -25.49 -7.32
CA PRO A 478 -72.34 -24.92 -6.10
C PRO A 478 -71.99 -25.55 -4.74
N LYS A 479 -71.94 -24.66 -3.74
CA LYS A 479 -72.34 -24.68 -2.32
C LYS A 479 -72.00 -25.86 -1.34
N PRO A 480 -71.87 -25.52 -0.03
CA PRO A 480 -71.14 -26.31 0.97
C PRO A 480 -72.06 -27.19 1.84
N LYS A 481 -71.50 -28.31 2.35
CA LYS A 481 -71.97 -28.98 3.57
C LYS A 481 -70.80 -29.56 4.35
N ALA A 482 -70.80 -29.26 5.64
CA ALA A 482 -69.90 -29.77 6.66
C ALA A 482 -70.32 -31.17 7.13
N VAL A 483 -69.36 -32.02 7.52
CA VAL A 483 -69.37 -32.91 8.71
C VAL A 483 -67.94 -33.46 8.93
N GLN A 484 -67.55 -33.55 10.20
CA GLN A 484 -66.28 -34.02 10.77
C GLN A 484 -66.06 -35.54 10.61
N ILE A 485 -64.80 -36.01 10.65
CA ILE A 485 -64.24 -36.96 11.64
C ILE A 485 -62.85 -37.47 11.19
N GLU A 486 -61.91 -37.34 12.15
CA GLU A 486 -60.70 -38.11 12.50
C GLU A 486 -59.81 -38.89 11.49
N LYS A 487 -58.51 -38.63 11.72
CA LYS A 487 -57.37 -39.56 11.91
C LYS A 487 -56.43 -39.90 10.74
N ASP A 488 -55.16 -39.70 11.11
CA ASP A 488 -53.94 -40.40 10.72
C ASP A 488 -53.13 -39.93 9.50
N ASN A 489 -51.97 -39.34 9.87
CA ASN A 489 -50.64 -39.52 9.30
C ASN A 489 -50.42 -39.13 7.83
N LEU A 490 -49.66 -38.04 7.60
CA LEU A 490 -48.31 -38.07 7.00
C LEU A 490 -47.82 -36.68 6.57
N SER A 491 -46.66 -36.31 7.14
CA SER A 491 -45.54 -35.65 6.44
C SER A 491 -45.59 -34.15 6.11
N SER A 492 -44.48 -33.50 6.54
CA SER A 492 -43.84 -32.31 5.99
C SER A 492 -44.40 -30.95 6.43
N GLU A 493 -44.01 -30.56 7.65
CA GLU A 493 -44.02 -29.17 8.08
C GLU A 493 -42.58 -28.75 8.44
N PHE A 494 -42.25 -27.52 8.06
CA PHE A 494 -41.01 -26.76 8.34
C PHE A 494 -39.78 -26.94 7.43
N CYS A 495 -39.84 -26.27 6.27
CA CYS A 495 -38.72 -25.41 5.86
C CYS A 495 -39.19 -23.95 5.87
N PRO A 496 -38.59 -23.06 6.69
CA PRO A 496 -38.95 -21.66 6.69
C PRO A 496 -38.56 -21.01 5.36
N LYS A 497 -39.48 -20.25 4.77
CA LYS A 497 -39.16 -19.34 3.66
C LYS A 497 -38.02 -18.41 4.09
N PRO A 498 -36.90 -18.31 3.35
CA PRO A 498 -35.93 -17.26 3.62
C PRO A 498 -36.61 -15.92 3.38
N LYS A 499 -36.60 -15.06 4.41
CA LYS A 499 -37.04 -13.67 4.28
C LYS A 499 -36.17 -12.98 3.24
N PRO A 500 -36.73 -12.04 2.44
CA PRO A 500 -35.95 -11.30 1.46
C PRO A 500 -34.87 -10.46 2.17
N THR A 501 -33.61 -10.70 1.83
CA THR A 501 -32.46 -9.93 2.29
C THR A 501 -32.55 -8.51 1.74
N PRO A 502 -32.46 -7.45 2.58
CA PRO A 502 -32.44 -6.07 2.10
C PRO A 502 -31.10 -5.78 1.39
N PRO A 503 -31.07 -4.88 0.39
CA PRO A 503 -29.87 -4.57 -0.38
C PRO A 503 -28.74 -4.02 0.51
N HIS A 504 -27.50 -4.40 0.15
CA HIS A 504 -26.27 -4.07 0.88
C HIS A 504 -26.04 -2.55 0.92
N CYS A 505 -26.02 -2.00 2.14
CA CYS A 505 -25.72 -0.60 2.40
C CYS A 505 -24.40 -0.55 3.19
N SER A 506 -23.28 -0.17 2.58
CA SER A 506 -21.99 -0.07 3.30
C SER A 506 -21.97 1.17 4.21
N TYR A 507 -21.33 1.08 5.38
CA TYR A 507 -21.10 2.22 6.29
C TYR A 507 -20.45 3.41 5.58
N SER A 508 -19.45 3.14 4.73
CA SER A 508 -18.80 4.16 3.91
C SER A 508 -19.74 4.82 2.90
N PHE A 509 -20.66 4.04 2.29
CA PHE A 509 -21.67 4.55 1.36
C PHE A 509 -22.72 5.41 2.07
N MET A 510 -23.12 5.03 3.29
CA MET A 510 -24.05 5.83 4.10
C MET A 510 -23.40 7.12 4.61
N MET A 511 -22.14 7.07 5.06
CA MET A 511 -21.38 8.25 5.50
C MET A 511 -21.09 9.23 4.35
N ARG A 512 -20.80 8.74 3.13
CA ARG A 512 -20.58 9.59 1.94
C ARG A 512 -21.86 10.33 1.51
N ASN A 513 -23.03 9.73 1.72
CA ASN A 513 -24.32 10.40 1.51
C ASN A 513 -24.65 11.40 2.62
N LEU A 514 -24.21 11.16 3.87
CA LEU A 514 -24.32 12.11 4.98
C LEU A 514 -23.41 13.34 4.79
N GLU A 515 -22.17 13.14 4.36
CA GLU A 515 -21.21 14.22 4.03
C GLU A 515 -21.76 15.13 2.91
N ARG A 516 -22.58 14.59 2.00
CA ARG A 516 -23.28 15.37 0.95
C ARG A 516 -24.55 16.06 1.44
N LEU A 517 -25.10 15.62 2.56
CA LEU A 517 -26.35 16.13 3.14
C LEU A 517 -26.11 17.08 4.32
N VAL A 518 -24.87 17.46 4.66
CA VAL A 518 -24.57 18.44 5.72
C VAL A 518 -25.38 19.72 5.48
N PRO A 519 -26.50 19.93 6.20
CA PRO A 519 -27.39 21.01 5.83
C PRO A 519 -26.78 22.33 6.30
N ALA A 520 -26.78 23.35 5.44
CA ALA A 520 -26.32 24.69 5.80
C ALA A 520 -27.08 25.30 7.01
N LYS A 521 -28.21 24.72 7.44
CA LYS A 521 -29.00 25.13 8.61
C LYS A 521 -29.64 23.92 9.32
N ALA A 522 -28.89 23.27 10.22
CA ALA A 522 -29.38 22.24 11.17
C ALA A 522 -29.98 22.91 12.44
N PRO A 523 -30.83 22.23 13.23
CA PRO A 523 -31.25 22.72 14.53
C PRO A 523 -30.19 22.37 15.55
N ALA A 524 -30.34 22.96 16.73
CA ALA A 524 -29.56 22.54 17.86
C ALA A 524 -30.06 21.20 18.43
N PRO A 525 -29.14 20.31 18.83
CA PRO A 525 -29.48 19.05 19.47
C PRO A 525 -30.11 19.29 20.85
N LEU A 526 -31.05 18.43 21.24
CA LEU A 526 -31.65 18.44 22.59
C LEU A 526 -30.79 17.58 23.53
N GLU A 527 -30.77 17.96 24.81
CA GLU A 527 -29.98 17.26 25.83
C GLU A 527 -30.36 15.77 25.94
N GLU A 528 -31.65 15.43 25.80
CA GLU A 528 -32.13 14.04 25.82
C GLU A 528 -31.61 13.21 24.63
N ASP A 529 -31.50 13.83 23.45
CA ASP A 529 -31.00 13.17 22.24
C ASP A 529 -29.49 12.94 22.37
N ILE A 530 -28.75 13.91 22.91
CA ILE A 530 -27.32 13.79 23.19
C ILE A 530 -27.06 12.62 24.14
N HIS A 531 -27.79 12.53 25.26
CA HIS A 531 -27.65 11.42 26.22
C HIS A 531 -28.00 10.05 25.62
N LYS A 532 -29.05 9.99 24.79
CA LYS A 532 -29.47 8.73 24.16
C LYS A 532 -28.44 8.24 23.13
N VAL A 533 -27.82 9.15 22.40
CA VAL A 533 -26.76 8.83 21.44
C VAL A 533 -25.45 8.45 22.14
N THR A 534 -25.10 9.17 23.21
CA THR A 534 -23.92 8.87 24.05
C THR A 534 -23.92 7.42 24.53
N ARG A 535 -25.02 6.95 25.13
CA ARG A 535 -25.15 5.56 25.61
C ARG A 535 -25.05 4.50 24.52
N VAL A 536 -25.36 4.84 23.28
CA VAL A 536 -25.25 3.90 22.16
C VAL A 536 -23.82 3.90 21.62
N LEU A 537 -23.17 5.06 21.55
CA LEU A 537 -21.79 5.18 21.09
C LEU A 537 -20.80 4.55 22.07
N GLU A 538 -21.01 4.68 23.39
CA GLU A 538 -20.20 4.01 24.42
C GLU A 538 -20.15 2.48 24.25
N ARG A 539 -21.19 1.87 23.67
CA ARG A 539 -21.24 0.42 23.43
C ARG A 539 -20.47 -0.03 22.19
N VAL A 540 -20.14 0.90 21.29
CA VAL A 540 -19.54 0.61 19.97
C VAL A 540 -18.10 1.11 19.90
N VAL A 541 -17.79 2.19 20.60
CA VAL A 541 -16.43 2.72 20.71
C VAL A 541 -15.67 1.92 21.77
N PRO A 542 -14.44 1.43 21.48
CA PRO A 542 -13.62 0.73 22.48
C PRO A 542 -13.43 1.56 23.76
N GLU A 543 -13.39 0.91 24.92
CA GLU A 543 -13.25 1.58 26.23
C GLU A 543 -12.07 2.56 26.26
N GLU A 544 -10.95 2.21 25.62
CA GLU A 544 -9.73 3.03 25.48
C GLU A 544 -9.94 4.37 24.77
N ARG A 545 -11.01 4.51 23.98
CA ARG A 545 -11.35 5.71 23.20
C ARG A 545 -12.63 6.39 23.66
N GLN A 546 -13.24 5.90 24.75
CA GLN A 546 -14.43 6.52 25.30
C GLN A 546 -14.16 7.95 25.80
N ASP A 547 -12.98 8.25 26.33
CA ASP A 547 -12.63 9.63 26.73
C ASP A 547 -12.63 10.60 25.53
N GLU A 548 -12.19 10.13 24.36
CA GLU A 548 -12.24 10.90 23.11
C GLU A 548 -13.67 11.09 22.61
N LEU A 549 -14.52 10.06 22.79
CA LEU A 549 -15.95 10.12 22.50
C LEU A 549 -16.67 11.13 23.39
N HIS A 550 -16.42 11.13 24.70
CA HIS A 550 -17.03 12.08 25.63
C HIS A 550 -16.61 13.51 25.31
N LYS A 551 -15.32 13.76 25.05
CA LYS A 551 -14.84 15.09 24.59
C LYS A 551 -15.52 15.54 23.32
N LEU A 552 -15.73 14.63 22.37
CA LEU A 552 -16.39 14.92 21.11
C LEU A 552 -17.89 15.18 21.31
N ILE A 553 -18.53 14.51 22.25
CA ILE A 553 -19.92 14.77 22.64
C ILE A 553 -20.05 16.10 23.39
N ASP A 554 -19.09 16.46 24.23
CA ASP A 554 -19.06 17.74 24.97
C ASP A 554 -18.92 18.96 24.04
N GLU A 555 -18.37 18.78 22.84
CA GLU A 555 -18.38 19.83 21.80
C GLU A 555 -19.82 20.15 21.33
N VAL A 556 -20.77 19.24 21.54
CA VAL A 556 -22.18 19.36 21.16
C VAL A 556 -22.99 20.00 22.30
N HIS A 557 -23.22 21.31 22.19
CA HIS A 557 -23.97 22.07 23.17
C HIS A 557 -25.48 21.97 22.91
N PRO A 558 -26.29 21.56 23.90
CA PRO A 558 -27.74 21.54 23.76
C PRO A 558 -28.28 22.94 23.41
N GLY A 559 -29.16 23.05 22.42
CA GLY A 559 -29.75 24.34 22.04
C GLY A 559 -28.86 25.28 21.19
N GLU A 560 -27.60 24.93 20.92
CA GLU A 560 -26.71 25.66 20.01
C GLU A 560 -26.40 24.93 18.69
N ILE A 561 -26.30 25.67 17.59
CA ILE A 561 -26.06 25.13 16.25
C ILE A 561 -24.58 25.30 15.90
N MET A 562 -23.83 24.19 15.76
CA MET A 562 -22.47 24.21 15.22
C MET A 562 -22.45 24.81 13.81
N SER A 563 -21.44 25.63 13.50
CA SER A 563 -21.25 26.13 12.14
C SER A 563 -20.97 24.97 11.15
N PRO A 564 -21.29 25.12 9.85
CA PRO A 564 -21.14 24.03 8.87
C PRO A 564 -19.74 23.41 8.83
N ASP A 565 -18.68 24.23 8.90
CA ASP A 565 -17.28 23.76 8.86
C ASP A 565 -16.90 23.02 10.15
N VAL A 566 -17.34 23.51 11.30
CA VAL A 566 -17.14 22.86 12.61
C VAL A 566 -17.90 21.54 12.66
N ARG A 567 -19.12 21.49 12.09
CA ARG A 567 -19.96 20.29 12.03
C ARG A 567 -19.40 19.22 11.10
N LEU A 568 -18.84 19.62 9.95
CA LEU A 568 -18.18 18.69 9.04
C LEU A 568 -16.91 18.13 9.68
N GLY A 569 -16.11 18.99 10.32
CA GLY A 569 -14.94 18.57 11.09
C GLY A 569 -15.28 17.62 12.24
N TRP A 570 -16.36 17.91 12.97
CA TRP A 570 -16.89 17.06 14.03
C TRP A 570 -17.31 15.68 13.50
N LEU A 571 -18.04 15.64 12.38
CA LEU A 571 -18.47 14.39 11.74
C LEU A 571 -17.26 13.53 11.29
N HIS A 572 -16.21 14.15 10.76
CA HIS A 572 -14.97 13.46 10.40
C HIS A 572 -14.23 12.91 11.63
N ARG A 573 -14.19 13.65 12.73
CA ARG A 573 -13.59 13.16 13.98
C ARG A 573 -14.42 12.02 14.59
N ALA A 574 -15.75 12.14 14.61
CA ALA A 574 -16.66 11.08 15.07
C ALA A 574 -16.50 9.79 14.24
N LYS A 575 -16.35 9.93 12.92
CA LYS A 575 -16.07 8.82 11.99
C LYS A 575 -14.77 8.09 12.33
N ASN A 576 -13.74 8.82 12.78
CA ASN A 576 -12.45 8.24 13.13
C ASN A 576 -12.42 7.59 14.53
N LEU A 577 -13.40 7.87 15.39
CA LEU A 577 -13.54 7.23 16.71
C LEU A 577 -14.17 5.84 16.62
N ILE A 578 -14.98 5.60 15.58
CA ILE A 578 -15.61 4.32 15.31
C ILE A 578 -14.61 3.52 14.44
N PRO A 579 -13.97 2.46 14.94
CA PRO A 579 -13.04 1.68 14.14
C PRO A 579 -13.74 1.08 12.92
N ASP A 580 -13.09 1.06 11.75
CA ASP A 580 -13.45 0.12 10.70
C ASP A 580 -13.12 -1.28 11.24
N LEU A 581 -14.17 -2.01 11.63
CA LEU A 581 -14.02 -3.28 12.33
C LEU A 581 -13.47 -4.33 11.35
N LYS A 582 -12.30 -4.88 11.70
CA LYS A 582 -11.73 -6.05 11.02
C LYS A 582 -12.76 -7.17 11.07
N GLU A 583 -12.96 -7.82 9.92
CA GLU A 583 -13.66 -9.11 9.87
C GLU A 583 -13.01 -10.02 10.93
N PRO A 584 -13.80 -10.70 11.78
CA PRO A 584 -13.23 -11.71 12.65
C PRO A 584 -12.51 -12.71 11.75
N GLU A 585 -11.23 -12.95 12.01
CA GLU A 585 -10.49 -14.05 11.40
C GLU A 585 -11.28 -15.32 11.71
N LEU A 586 -12.11 -15.75 10.75
CA LEU A 586 -12.64 -17.10 10.74
C LEU A 586 -11.41 -17.98 10.76
N GLU A 587 -11.18 -18.66 11.88
CA GLU A 587 -10.12 -19.65 12.05
C GLU A 587 -10.19 -20.60 10.85
N SER A 588 -9.36 -20.28 9.87
CA SER A 588 -9.18 -21.09 8.70
C SER A 588 -8.40 -22.28 9.20
N THR A 589 -9.08 -23.39 9.49
CA THR A 589 -8.51 -24.67 9.93
C THR A 589 -7.53 -25.30 8.93
N LEU A 590 -6.92 -24.52 8.04
CA LEU A 590 -5.88 -24.91 7.09
C LEU A 590 -4.91 -23.74 6.84
N THR A 591 -4.23 -23.25 7.87
CA THR A 591 -2.96 -22.49 7.70
C THR A 591 -1.83 -23.20 8.46
N TYR A 592 -1.31 -24.28 7.86
CA TYR A 592 0.01 -24.78 8.23
C TYR A 592 1.06 -23.87 7.60
N LYS A 593 1.75 -23.09 8.44
CA LYS A 593 3.00 -22.42 8.09
C LYS A 593 4.06 -23.49 7.80
N LEU A 594 4.41 -23.69 6.53
CA LEU A 594 5.73 -24.21 6.18
C LEU A 594 6.75 -23.10 6.44
N LYS A 595 7.68 -23.36 7.36
CA LYS A 595 8.94 -22.64 7.50
C LYS A 595 10.06 -23.59 7.12
#